data_AF-A0A8J3GS42-F1
#
_entry.id   AF-A0A8J3GS42-F1
#
_cell.length_a   1.000
_cell.length_b   1.000
_cell.length_c   1.000
_cell.angle_alpha   90.00
_cell.angle_beta   90.00
_cell.angle_gamma   90.00
#
_symmetry.space_group_name_H-M   'P 1'
#
loop_
_entity.id
_entity.type
_entity.pdbx_description
1 polymer ?
#
loop_
_entity_poly.entity_id
_entity_poly.type
_entity_poly.pdbx_seq_one_letter_code
_entity_poly.pdbx_strand_id
1 'polypeptide(L)'
;MLHRAPVSRTLRPALIAIAIAWAVTIVFHLVYLIREFLWIINDGPEYLPNAFGDFGEGAILEPLLFFAGAGALLVVLLPILTETRLLTVMIRAALAGLGGFVVLSVLGLIEAIGEAVAYGFEFGYFVNDWFGYPLVVAFDLTTLLVIGAVVSWLFASKKAGAAA
;
A
#
# COMPACT_ATOMS: atom_id res chain seq x y z
N MET A 1 30.59 3.41 -11.62
CA MET A 1 30.47 2.63 -10.37
C MET A 1 29.34 3.22 -9.55
N LEU A 2 28.20 2.53 -9.44
CA LEU A 2 27.10 2.95 -8.58
C LEU A 2 27.50 2.74 -7.12
N HIS A 3 27.84 3.81 -6.41
CA HIS A 3 28.09 3.79 -4.97
C HIS A 3 26.75 3.49 -4.27
N ARG A 4 26.45 2.21 -4.05
CA ARG A 4 25.22 1.80 -3.33
C ARG A 4 25.38 2.23 -1.89
N ALA A 5 24.49 3.12 -1.42
CA ALA A 5 24.41 3.45 -0.01
C ALA A 5 24.21 2.16 0.82
N PRO A 6 24.81 2.06 2.02
CA PRO A 6 24.63 0.89 2.86
C PRO A 6 23.14 0.67 3.14
N VAL A 7 22.69 -0.58 3.05
CA VAL A 7 21.26 -0.98 3.16
C VAL A 7 20.60 -0.41 4.42
N SER A 8 21.35 -0.27 5.52
CA SER A 8 20.86 0.34 6.76
C SER A 8 20.41 1.79 6.63
N ARG A 9 21.00 2.57 5.70
CA ARG A 9 20.61 3.97 5.44
C ARG A 9 19.36 4.11 4.59
N THR A 10 19.00 3.10 3.81
CA THR A 10 17.83 3.12 2.90
C THR A 10 16.63 2.40 3.50
N LEU A 11 16.89 1.36 4.31
CA LEU A 11 15.86 0.54 4.96
C LEU A 11 15.04 1.35 5.96
N ARG A 12 15.69 2.13 6.83
CA ARG A 12 14.97 2.85 7.90
C ARG A 12 13.98 3.89 7.35
N PRO A 13 14.34 4.78 6.41
CA PRO A 13 13.39 5.71 5.81
C PRO A 13 12.22 5.01 5.12
N ALA A 14 12.49 3.91 4.41
CA ALA A 14 11.47 3.11 3.74
C ALA A 14 10.49 2.47 4.73
N LEU A 15 11.00 1.87 5.82
CA LEU A 15 10.16 1.28 6.86
C LEU A 15 9.30 2.31 7.57
N ILE A 16 9.83 3.51 7.85
CA ILE A 16 9.04 4.60 8.45
C ILE A 16 7.95 5.06 7.48
N ALA A 17 8.27 5.21 6.20
CA ALA A 17 7.31 5.61 5.18
C ALA A 17 6.15 4.61 5.08
N ILE A 18 6.49 3.31 5.01
CA ILE A 18 5.53 2.21 4.97
C ILE A 18 4.70 2.17 6.25
N ALA A 19 5.32 2.29 7.42
CA ALA A 19 4.61 2.26 8.70
C ALA A 19 3.60 3.40 8.83
N ILE A 20 3.94 4.61 8.38
CA ILE A 20 3.02 5.75 8.36
C ILE A 20 1.87 5.49 7.41
N ALA A 21 2.16 5.05 6.18
CA ALA A 21 1.15 4.76 5.17
C ALA A 21 0.17 3.68 5.67
N TRP A 22 0.70 2.58 6.21
CA TRP A 22 -0.09 1.48 6.71
C TRP A 22 -0.91 1.85 7.96
N ALA A 23 -0.35 2.61 8.90
CA ALA A 23 -1.11 3.10 10.05
C ALA A 23 -2.34 3.92 9.63
N VAL A 24 -2.19 4.78 8.60
CA VAL A 24 -3.30 5.54 8.04
C VAL A 24 -4.32 4.62 7.37
N THR A 25 -3.89 3.61 6.61
CA THR A 25 -4.78 2.62 6.02
C THR A 25 -5.60 1.89 7.08
N ILE A 26 -4.98 1.46 8.17
CA ILE A 26 -5.68 0.80 9.30
C ILE A 26 -6.73 1.73 9.89
N VAL A 27 -6.39 3.02 10.10
CA VAL A 27 -7.35 3.99 10.64
C VAL A 27 -8.55 4.17 9.71
N PHE A 28 -8.34 4.28 8.39
CA PHE A 28 -9.46 4.38 7.44
C PHE A 28 -10.36 3.14 7.48
N HIS A 29 -9.78 1.94 7.47
CA HIS A 29 -10.55 0.71 7.52
C HIS A 29 -11.24 0.49 8.86
N LEU A 30 -10.68 0.98 9.98
CA LEU A 30 -11.36 1.01 11.27
C LEU A 30 -12.59 1.92 11.23
N VAL A 31 -12.49 3.10 10.59
CA VAL A 31 -13.63 4.00 10.41
C VAL A 31 -14.72 3.35 9.56
N TYR A 32 -14.34 2.67 8.47
CA TYR A 32 -15.29 1.89 7.65
C TYR A 32 -15.94 0.77 8.45
N LEU A 33 -15.15 -0.03 9.18
CA LEU A 33 -15.67 -1.11 10.02
C LEU A 33 -16.65 -0.58 11.06
N ILE A 34 -16.33 0.50 11.76
CA ILE A 34 -17.24 1.14 12.72
C ILE A 34 -18.52 1.61 12.03
N ARG A 35 -18.41 2.21 10.84
CA ARG A 35 -19.57 2.63 10.05
C ARG A 35 -20.47 1.45 9.69
N GLU A 36 -19.90 0.35 9.21
CA GLU A 36 -20.64 -0.87 8.88
C GLU A 36 -21.34 -1.43 10.13
N PHE A 37 -20.64 -1.50 11.28
CA PHE A 37 -21.25 -1.90 12.54
C PHE A 37 -22.43 -1.01 12.95
N LEU A 38 -22.29 0.32 12.83
CA LEU A 38 -23.36 1.27 13.14
C LEU A 38 -24.54 1.12 12.17
N TRP A 39 -24.29 0.80 10.91
CA TRP A 39 -25.33 0.57 9.92
C TRP A 39 -26.10 -0.74 10.22
N ILE A 40 -25.37 -1.82 10.47
CA ILE A 40 -25.92 -3.13 10.83
C ILE A 40 -26.81 -3.08 12.07
N ILE A 41 -26.39 -2.34 13.11
CA ILE A 41 -27.17 -2.18 14.35
C ILE A 41 -28.53 -1.52 14.08
N ASN A 42 -28.63 -0.68 13.04
CA ASN A 42 -29.85 0.04 12.71
C ASN A 42 -30.72 -0.66 11.64
N ASP A 43 -30.12 -1.35 10.65
CA ASP A 43 -30.83 -1.83 9.46
C ASP A 43 -30.85 -3.36 9.23
N GLY A 44 -30.12 -4.18 10.03
CA GLY A 44 -30.33 -5.64 10.07
C GLY A 44 -29.04 -6.51 10.08
N PRO A 45 -29.06 -7.68 10.76
CA PRO A 45 -27.86 -8.49 11.06
C PRO A 45 -27.29 -9.36 9.92
N GLU A 46 -27.89 -9.36 8.72
CA GLU A 46 -27.47 -10.23 7.60
C GLU A 46 -26.09 -9.86 7.00
N TYR A 47 -25.49 -8.73 7.38
CA TYR A 47 -24.25 -8.19 6.78
C TYR A 47 -22.98 -8.35 7.65
N LEU A 48 -23.07 -8.92 8.87
CA LEU A 48 -21.94 -9.06 9.81
C LEU A 48 -20.73 -9.90 9.33
N PRO A 49 -20.91 -11.06 8.67
CA PRO A 49 -19.79 -11.93 8.31
C PRO A 49 -18.83 -11.32 7.29
N ASN A 50 -19.33 -10.43 6.41
CA ASN A 50 -18.53 -9.83 5.36
C ASN A 50 -17.66 -8.67 5.88
N ALA A 51 -18.15 -7.89 6.85
CA ALA A 51 -17.43 -6.71 7.34
C ALA A 51 -16.05 -6.99 7.98
N PHE A 52 -15.90 -8.12 8.68
CA PHE A 52 -14.60 -8.53 9.21
C PHE A 52 -13.65 -9.07 8.14
N GLY A 53 -14.20 -9.73 7.11
CA GLY A 53 -13.45 -10.17 5.93
C GLY A 53 -12.88 -8.96 5.18
N ASP A 54 -13.75 -8.00 4.85
CA ASP A 54 -13.40 -6.76 4.15
C ASP A 54 -12.37 -5.94 4.94
N PHE A 55 -12.48 -5.90 6.28
CA PHE A 55 -11.46 -5.27 7.11
C PHE A 55 -10.13 -6.01 7.04
N GLY A 56 -10.13 -7.35 7.17
CA GLY A 56 -8.91 -8.15 7.09
C GLY A 56 -8.21 -8.00 5.75
N GLU A 57 -8.98 -7.98 4.67
CA GLU A 57 -8.48 -7.80 3.31
C GLU A 57 -7.89 -6.38 3.12
N GLY A 58 -8.71 -5.34 3.28
CA GLY A 58 -8.31 -3.96 2.99
C GLY A 58 -7.37 -3.32 4.01
N ALA A 59 -7.43 -3.70 5.29
CA ALA A 59 -6.56 -3.12 6.33
C ALA A 59 -5.23 -3.88 6.48
N ILE A 60 -5.22 -5.18 6.20
CA ILE A 60 -4.07 -6.05 6.50
C ILE A 60 -3.49 -6.68 5.23
N LEU A 61 -4.27 -7.46 4.48
CA LEU A 61 -3.74 -8.28 3.39
C LEU A 61 -3.24 -7.42 2.22
N GLU A 62 -4.09 -6.59 1.63
CA GLU A 62 -3.71 -5.76 0.48
C GLU A 62 -2.56 -4.80 0.83
N PRO A 63 -2.59 -4.09 1.98
CA PRO A 63 -1.48 -3.20 2.33
C PRO A 63 -0.19 -3.97 2.56
N LEU A 64 -0.24 -5.13 3.20
CA LEU A 64 0.94 -5.98 3.41
C LEU A 64 1.59 -6.35 2.06
N LEU A 65 0.78 -6.83 1.11
CA LEU A 65 1.24 -7.27 -0.20
C LEU A 65 1.78 -6.11 -1.04
N PHE A 66 1.04 -5.00 -1.07
CA PHE A 66 1.44 -3.79 -1.75
C PHE A 66 2.76 -3.25 -1.19
N PHE A 67 2.87 -3.09 0.13
CA PHE A 67 4.07 -2.54 0.77
C PHE A 67 5.26 -3.51 0.73
N ALA A 68 5.03 -4.82 0.62
CA ALA A 68 6.11 -5.78 0.36
C ALA A 68 6.77 -5.50 -1.00
N GLY A 69 5.96 -5.38 -2.06
CA GLY A 69 6.44 -5.06 -3.41
C GLY A 69 7.07 -3.67 -3.50
N ALA A 70 6.37 -2.65 -2.99
CA ALA A 70 6.86 -1.28 -2.99
C ALA A 70 8.12 -1.08 -2.11
N GLY A 71 8.15 -1.74 -0.95
CA GLY A 71 9.29 -1.71 -0.04
C GLY A 71 10.55 -2.32 -0.65
N ALA A 72 10.42 -3.44 -1.38
CA ALA A 72 11.53 -4.03 -2.11
C ALA A 72 12.14 -3.04 -3.12
N LEU A 73 11.30 -2.32 -3.87
CA LEU A 73 11.77 -1.28 -4.79
C LEU A 73 12.44 -0.12 -4.06
N LEU A 74 11.83 0.40 -2.99
CA LEU A 74 12.40 1.50 -2.20
C LEU A 74 13.74 1.13 -1.56
N VAL A 75 13.92 -0.11 -1.11
CA VAL A 75 15.17 -0.53 -0.45
C VAL A 75 16.28 -0.76 -1.47
N VAL A 76 15.96 -1.39 -2.61
CA VAL A 76 16.97 -1.92 -3.55
C VAL A 76 17.24 -0.99 -4.74
N LEU A 77 16.18 -0.44 -5.35
CA LEU A 77 16.27 0.26 -6.64
C LEU A 77 16.03 1.77 -6.54
N LEU A 78 15.18 2.20 -5.61
CA LEU A 78 14.70 3.58 -5.48
C LEU A 78 14.92 4.13 -4.05
N PRO A 79 16.15 4.10 -3.52
CA PRO A 79 16.42 4.48 -2.13
C PRO A 79 16.05 5.92 -1.81
N ILE A 80 15.43 6.15 -0.66
CA ILE A 80 15.17 7.48 -0.10
C ILE A 80 16.31 7.81 0.86
N LEU A 81 17.07 8.87 0.58
CA LEU A 81 18.18 9.36 1.40
C LEU A 81 17.85 10.73 2.01
N THR A 82 18.54 11.10 3.08
CA THR A 82 18.42 12.42 3.74
C THR A 82 18.73 13.58 2.78
N GLU A 83 19.66 13.36 1.86
CA GLU A 83 20.17 14.37 0.91
C GLU A 83 19.34 14.46 -0.38
N THR A 84 18.40 13.53 -0.60
CA THR A 84 17.58 13.54 -1.81
C THR A 84 16.66 14.75 -1.82
N ARG A 85 16.47 15.37 -3.00
CA ARG A 85 15.48 16.44 -3.17
C ARG A 85 14.07 15.89 -2.99
N LEU A 86 13.18 16.70 -2.41
CA LEU A 86 11.78 16.33 -2.14
C LEU A 86 11.08 15.75 -3.39
N LEU A 87 11.20 16.42 -4.55
CA LEU A 87 10.60 15.94 -5.80
C LEU A 87 11.08 14.53 -6.18
N THR A 88 12.37 14.24 -5.97
CA THR A 88 12.95 12.91 -6.24
C THR A 88 12.40 11.86 -5.27
N VAL A 89 12.17 12.21 -4.00
CA VAL A 89 11.54 11.32 -3.01
C VAL A 89 10.12 10.96 -3.44
N MET A 90 9.32 11.96 -3.84
CA MET A 90 7.96 11.75 -4.32
C MET A 90 7.91 10.85 -5.56
N ILE A 91 8.76 11.12 -6.56
CA ILE A 91 8.83 10.30 -7.79
C ILE A 91 9.25 8.86 -7.45
N ARG A 92 10.25 8.67 -6.58
CA ARG A 92 10.70 7.32 -6.17
C ARG A 92 9.61 6.56 -5.44
N ALA A 93 8.88 7.21 -4.54
CA ALA A 93 7.75 6.61 -3.85
C ALA A 93 6.60 6.25 -4.81
N ALA A 94 6.27 7.14 -5.75
CA ALA A 94 5.26 6.87 -6.77
C ALA A 94 5.66 5.69 -7.68
N LEU A 95 6.91 5.65 -8.14
CA LEU A 95 7.45 4.53 -8.92
C LEU A 95 7.52 3.23 -8.12
N ALA A 96 7.80 3.30 -6.82
CA ALA A 96 7.75 2.13 -5.95
C ALA A 96 6.33 1.55 -5.84
N GLY A 97 5.30 2.40 -5.96
CA GLY A 97 3.90 1.97 -6.05
C GLY A 97 3.65 0.98 -7.18
N LEU A 98 4.40 1.04 -8.29
CA LEU A 98 4.32 0.05 -9.37
C LEU A 98 4.72 -1.35 -8.89
N GLY A 99 5.68 -1.46 -7.98
CA GLY A 99 6.06 -2.75 -7.39
C GLY A 99 4.95 -3.34 -6.54
N GLY A 100 4.24 -2.50 -5.77
CA GLY A 100 3.07 -2.92 -5.01
C GLY A 100 1.91 -3.33 -5.93
N PHE A 101 1.63 -2.54 -6.96
CA PHE A 101 0.61 -2.85 -7.97
C PHE A 101 0.86 -4.20 -8.66
N VAL A 102 2.10 -4.49 -9.06
CA VAL A 102 2.45 -5.78 -9.70
C VAL A 102 2.12 -6.95 -8.76
N VAL A 103 2.45 -6.84 -7.47
CA VAL A 103 2.14 -7.90 -6.50
C VAL A 103 0.62 -8.09 -6.35
N LEU A 104 -0.13 -6.99 -6.22
CA LEU A 104 -1.59 -7.06 -6.13
C LEU A 104 -2.22 -7.63 -7.40
N SER A 105 -1.78 -7.22 -8.59
CA SER A 105 -2.33 -7.72 -9.85
C SER A 105 -2.05 -9.20 -10.09
N VAL A 106 -0.92 -9.73 -9.59
CA VAL A 106 -0.66 -11.18 -9.63
C VAL A 106 -1.66 -11.95 -8.76
N LEU A 107 -2.02 -11.41 -7.59
CA LEU A 107 -3.02 -12.04 -6.73
C LEU A 107 -4.43 -11.89 -7.30
N GLY A 108 -4.80 -10.70 -7.79
CA GLY A 108 -6.05 -10.49 -8.49
C GLY A 108 -6.21 -11.42 -9.70
N LEU A 109 -5.12 -11.75 -10.42
CA LEU A 109 -5.17 -12.74 -11.50
C LEU A 109 -5.52 -14.14 -10.97
N ILE A 110 -4.94 -14.54 -9.83
CA ILE A 110 -5.20 -15.84 -9.21
C ILE A 110 -6.66 -15.92 -8.76
N GLU A 111 -7.17 -14.86 -8.14
CA GLU A 111 -8.57 -14.72 -7.70
C GLU A 111 -9.52 -14.75 -8.90
N ALA A 112 -9.27 -13.93 -9.93
CA ALA A 112 -10.07 -13.90 -11.16
C ALA A 112 -10.13 -15.26 -11.87
N ILE A 113 -9.02 -16.01 -11.89
CA ILE A 113 -9.00 -17.39 -12.41
C ILE A 113 -9.83 -18.30 -11.52
N GLY A 114 -9.68 -18.21 -10.20
CA GLY A 114 -10.43 -19.00 -9.23
C GLY A 114 -11.94 -18.79 -9.37
N GLU A 115 -12.39 -17.55 -9.46
CA GLU A 115 -13.79 -17.20 -9.66
C GLU A 115 -14.30 -17.63 -11.02
N ALA A 116 -13.52 -17.44 -12.09
CA ALA A 116 -13.90 -17.91 -13.42
C ALA A 116 -14.09 -19.44 -13.47
N VAL A 117 -13.30 -20.19 -12.71
CA VAL A 117 -13.43 -21.65 -12.58
C VAL A 117 -14.63 -22.04 -11.71
N ALA A 118 -14.89 -21.32 -10.63
CA ALA A 118 -15.94 -21.66 -9.67
C ALA A 118 -17.35 -21.25 -10.15
N TYR A 119 -17.47 -20.09 -10.79
CA TYR A 119 -18.75 -19.44 -11.10
C TYR A 119 -18.98 -19.21 -12.59
N GLY A 120 -17.97 -19.46 -13.43
CA GLY A 120 -18.02 -19.27 -14.88
C GLY A 120 -17.27 -18.01 -15.33
N PHE A 121 -16.81 -18.01 -16.58
CA PHE A 121 -16.01 -16.91 -17.12
C PHE A 121 -16.90 -15.78 -17.63
N GLU A 122 -16.80 -14.63 -16.96
CA GLU A 122 -17.35 -13.37 -17.42
C GLU A 122 -16.23 -12.34 -17.58
N PHE A 123 -16.02 -11.87 -18.82
CA PHE A 123 -14.89 -11.02 -19.16
C PHE A 123 -14.84 -9.72 -18.32
N GLY A 124 -16.00 -9.13 -18.03
CA GLY A 124 -16.09 -7.89 -17.24
C GLY A 124 -15.57 -8.06 -15.82
N TYR A 125 -16.07 -9.08 -15.10
CA TYR A 125 -15.62 -9.42 -13.76
C TYR A 125 -14.15 -9.84 -13.76
N PHE A 126 -13.76 -10.72 -14.68
CA PHE A 126 -12.37 -11.19 -14.79
C PHE A 126 -11.37 -10.03 -14.92
N VAL A 127 -11.64 -9.04 -15.78
CA VAL A 127 -10.75 -7.87 -15.96
C VAL A 127 -10.79 -6.96 -14.73
N ASN A 128 -11.96 -6.80 -14.11
CA ASN A 128 -12.09 -6.03 -12.89
C ASN A 128 -11.24 -6.64 -11.77
N ASP A 129 -11.35 -7.95 -11.52
CA ASP A 129 -10.72 -8.60 -10.38
C ASP A 129 -9.20 -8.77 -10.61
N TRP A 130 -8.79 -9.02 -11.86
CA TRP A 130 -7.37 -9.08 -12.21
C TRP A 130 -6.67 -7.71 -12.13
N PHE A 131 -7.30 -6.68 -12.69
CA PHE A 131 -6.61 -5.43 -12.97
C PHE A 131 -7.32 -4.20 -12.43
N GLY A 132 -8.65 -4.10 -12.61
CA GLY A 132 -9.42 -2.92 -12.21
C GLY A 132 -9.35 -2.62 -10.72
N TYR A 133 -9.74 -3.59 -9.89
CA TYR A 133 -9.72 -3.47 -8.44
C TYR A 133 -8.30 -3.31 -7.88
N PRO A 134 -7.30 -4.14 -8.25
CA PRO A 134 -5.91 -3.92 -7.85
C PRO A 134 -5.35 -2.55 -8.24
N LEU A 135 -5.76 -1.97 -9.36
CA LEU A 135 -5.32 -0.64 -9.79
C LEU A 135 -5.85 0.47 -8.87
N VAL A 136 -7.12 0.39 -8.46
CA VAL A 136 -7.73 1.35 -7.53
C VAL A 136 -7.02 1.29 -6.18
N VAL A 137 -6.89 0.09 -5.62
CA VAL A 137 -6.19 -0.13 -4.35
C VAL A 137 -4.74 0.37 -4.42
N ALA A 138 -4.02 0.03 -5.50
CA ALA A 138 -2.65 0.48 -5.68
C ALA A 138 -2.53 1.99 -5.79
N PHE A 139 -3.50 2.68 -6.41
CA PHE A 139 -3.49 4.14 -6.50
C PHE A 139 -3.61 4.80 -5.12
N ASP A 140 -4.54 4.33 -4.30
CA ASP A 140 -4.75 4.85 -2.94
C ASP A 140 -3.53 4.57 -2.05
N LEU A 141 -3.01 3.35 -2.07
CA LEU A 141 -1.82 2.98 -1.28
C LEU A 141 -0.55 3.68 -1.77
N THR A 142 -0.41 3.94 -3.07
CA THR A 142 0.70 4.73 -3.62
C THR A 142 0.64 6.17 -3.10
N THR A 143 -0.55 6.76 -3.03
CA THR A 143 -0.74 8.10 -2.48
C THR A 143 -0.29 8.17 -1.03
N LEU A 144 -0.70 7.19 -0.21
CA LEU A 144 -0.27 7.08 1.18
C LEU A 144 1.23 6.83 1.30
N LEU A 145 1.82 6.02 0.43
CA LEU A 145 3.27 5.78 0.40
C LEU A 145 4.06 7.06 0.09
N VAL A 146 3.60 7.88 -0.85
CA VAL A 146 4.22 9.18 -1.16
C VAL A 146 4.16 10.10 0.06
N ILE A 147 3.01 10.19 0.73
CA ILE A 147 2.86 10.97 1.96
C ILE A 147 3.82 10.46 3.04
N GLY A 148 3.84 9.16 3.29
CA GLY A 148 4.73 8.52 4.26
C GLY A 148 6.21 8.78 3.94
N ALA A 149 6.59 8.72 2.66
CA ALA A 149 7.94 8.98 2.19
C ALA A 149 8.37 10.44 2.43
N VAL A 150 7.50 11.40 2.13
CA VAL A 150 7.73 12.83 2.38
C VAL A 150 7.89 13.09 3.88
N VAL A 151 7.00 12.55 4.70
CA VAL A 151 7.05 12.72 6.17
C VAL A 151 8.33 12.11 6.74
N SER A 152 8.66 10.87 6.33
CA SER A 152 9.90 10.18 6.70
C SER A 152 11.13 11.01 6.34
N TRP A 153 11.18 11.54 5.12
CA TRP A 153 12.26 12.41 4.65
C TRP A 153 12.38 13.69 5.47
N LEU A 154 11.27 14.40 5.74
CA LEU A 154 11.28 15.63 6.55
C LEU A 154 11.86 15.39 7.95
N PHE A 155 11.50 14.28 8.60
CA PHE A 155 12.07 13.91 9.90
C PHE A 155 13.56 13.59 9.82
N ALA A 156 13.99 12.92 8.75
CA ALA A 156 15.40 12.61 8.50
C ALA A 156 16.24 13.89 8.27
N SER A 157 15.75 14.82 7.44
CA SER A 157 16.44 16.07 7.12
C SER A 157 16.54 17.01 8.32
N LYS A 158 15.49 17.10 9.17
CA LYS A 158 15.54 17.88 10.42
C LYS A 158 16.64 17.40 11.37
N LYS A 159 16.83 16.08 11.50
CA LYS A 159 17.89 15.52 12.37
C LYS A 159 19.29 15.81 11.85
N ALA A 160 19.48 15.81 10.53
CA ALA A 160 20.77 16.15 9.93
C ALA A 160 21.15 17.62 10.16
N GLY A 161 20.19 18.54 10.06
CA GLY A 161 20.42 19.97 10.32
C GLY A 161 20.63 20.34 11.79
N ALA A 162 20.18 19.52 12.74
CA ALA A 162 20.40 19.73 14.18
C ALA A 162 21.76 19.22 14.69
N ALA A 163 22.48 18.45 13.87
CA ALA A 163 23.80 17.90 14.18
C ALA A 163 24.97 18.65 13.52
N ALA A 164 24.67 19.74 12.81
CA ALA A 164 25.61 20.64 12.14
C ALA A 164 25.68 21.98 12.88
#